data_AF-A0A2P6SC84-F1
#
_entry.id   AF-A0A2P6SC84-F1
#
_cell.length_a   1.000
_cell.length_b   1.000
_cell.length_c   1.000
_cell.angle_alpha   90.00
_cell.angle_beta   90.00
_cell.angle_gamma   90.00
#
_symmetry.space_group_name_H-M   'P 1'
#
loop_
_entity.id
_entity.type
_entity.pdbx_description
1 polymer ?
#
loop_
_entity_poly.entity_id
_entity_poly.type
_entity_poly.pdbx_seq_one_letter_code
_entity_poly.pdbx_strand_id
1 'polypeptide(L)'
;MSTWWNSETQLWLDRVVCTPCWFDIFCHAWVRHLPPSDSDRVPILLQASFVQLTKRLFHHRFQFEAYWLQHGECDGVVKNAWATDVVG
;
A
#
# COMPACT_ATOMS: atom_id res chain seq x y z
N MET A 1 7.98 -4.18 5.78
CA MET A 1 9.39 -3.77 5.84
C MET A 1 9.34 -2.26 5.76
N SER A 2 9.55 -1.60 6.88
CA SER A 2 9.59 -0.14 6.99
C SER A 2 10.72 0.42 6.13
N THR A 3 10.54 1.63 5.60
CA THR A 3 11.50 2.23 4.67
C THR A 3 12.43 3.23 5.33
N TRP A 4 12.15 3.59 6.59
CA TRP A 4 12.97 4.46 7.41
C TRP A 4 12.83 4.12 8.90
N TRP A 5 13.95 4.19 9.63
CA TRP A 5 13.99 4.05 11.08
C TRP A 5 14.76 5.22 11.69
N ASN A 6 14.08 6.04 12.50
CA ASN A 6 14.77 6.67 13.63
C ASN A 6 14.59 5.74 14.82
N SER A 7 15.50 5.81 15.80
CA SER A 7 15.60 4.95 16.98
C SER A 7 14.31 4.69 17.78
N GLU A 8 13.21 5.37 17.48
CA GLU A 8 11.93 5.34 18.17
C GLU A 8 10.74 4.92 17.26
N THR A 9 10.81 5.17 15.95
CA THR A 9 9.68 4.92 15.03
C THR A 9 10.09 4.31 13.70
N GLN A 10 9.34 3.29 13.29
CA GLN A 10 9.45 2.66 11.97
C GLN A 10 8.45 3.31 11.02
N LEU A 11 8.93 4.06 10.03
CA LEU A 11 8.08 4.78 9.08
C LEU A 11 8.16 4.19 7.67
N TRP A 12 7.07 4.31 6.92
CA TRP A 12 6.97 3.96 5.51
C TRP A 12 6.86 5.27 4.72
N LEU A 13 8.01 5.83 4.38
CA LEU A 13 8.10 7.11 3.69
C LEU A 13 8.08 6.95 2.17
N ASP A 14 8.63 5.86 1.67
CA ASP A 14 8.79 5.64 0.24
C ASP A 14 7.54 4.95 -0.33
N ARG A 15 6.91 5.60 -1.30
CA ARG A 15 5.69 5.11 -1.97
C ARG A 15 5.88 5.20 -3.48
N VAL A 16 5.33 4.22 -4.19
CA VAL A 16 5.24 4.25 -5.66
C VAL A 16 3.80 4.54 -6.03
N VAL A 17 3.60 5.61 -6.79
CA VAL A 17 2.29 6.01 -7.32
C VAL A 17 2.37 6.07 -8.83
N CYS A 18 1.27 5.77 -9.50
CA CYS A 18 1.18 5.85 -10.95
C CYS A 18 -0.15 6.48 -11.36
N THR A 19 -0.16 7.08 -12.54
CA THR A 19 -1.40 7.55 -13.15
C THR A 19 -2.21 6.36 -13.68
N PRO A 20 -3.54 6.47 -13.79
CA PRO A 20 -4.37 5.43 -14.39
C PRO A 20 -3.87 5.02 -15.79
N CYS A 21 -3.56 6.00 -16.65
CA CYS A 21 -3.04 5.74 -17.99
C CYS A 21 -1.69 5.01 -18.01
N TRP A 22 -0.86 5.17 -16.98
CA TRP A 22 0.39 4.41 -16.85
C TRP A 22 0.08 2.96 -16.45
N PHE A 23 -0.87 2.76 -15.53
CA PHE A 23 -1.30 1.44 -15.10
C PHE A 23 -2.00 0.65 -16.23
N ASP A 24 -2.70 1.33 -17.14
CA ASP A 24 -3.31 0.71 -18.31
C ASP A 24 -2.24 0.08 -19.23
N ILE A 25 -1.08 0.73 -19.35
CA ILE A 25 0.05 0.26 -20.15
C ILE A 25 0.82 -0.85 -19.42
N PHE A 26 1.04 -0.67 -18.11
CA PHE A 26 1.84 -1.57 -17.29
C PHE A 26 0.99 -2.25 -16.21
N CYS A 27 -0.10 -2.89 -16.63
CA CYS A 27 -1.08 -3.51 -15.72
C CYS A 27 -0.54 -4.72 -14.93
N HIS A 28 0.71 -5.12 -15.22
CA HIS A 28 1.46 -6.15 -14.50
C HIS A 28 2.70 -5.60 -13.81
N ALA A 29 2.79 -4.28 -13.64
CA ALA A 29 3.80 -3.67 -12.81
C ALA A 29 3.70 -4.19 -11.37
N TRP A 30 4.86 -4.42 -10.75
CA TRP A 30 4.92 -4.81 -9.36
C TRP A 30 6.07 -4.09 -8.66
N VAL A 31 5.92 -3.97 -7.34
CA VAL A 31 6.84 -3.25 -6.48
C VAL A 31 7.36 -4.20 -5.41
N ARG A 32 8.67 -4.17 -5.15
CA ARG A 32 9.26 -4.80 -3.97
C ARG A 32 10.27 -3.90 -3.29
N HIS A 33 10.39 -4.10 -1.98
CA HIS A 33 11.51 -3.59 -1.20
C HIS A 33 12.71 -4.51 -1.43
N LEU A 34 13.86 -3.93 -1.71
CA LEU A 34 15.14 -4.64 -1.76
C LEU A 34 15.72 -4.76 -0.34
N PRO A 35 16.68 -5.68 -0.11
CA PRO A 35 17.40 -5.72 1.15
C PRO A 35 18.02 -4.35 1.49
N PRO A 36 18.05 -3.96 2.76
CA PRO A 36 18.75 -2.75 3.19
C PRO A 36 20.22 -2.83 2.76
N SER A 37 20.75 -1.72 2.27
CA SER A 37 22.20 -1.54 2.08
C SER A 37 22.80 -0.84 3.30
N ASP A 38 24.01 -0.30 3.19
CA ASP A 38 24.65 0.53 4.24
C ASP A 38 23.93 1.88 4.50
N SER A 39 22.72 2.07 3.95
CA SER A 39 21.88 3.25 4.13
C SER A 39 20.67 2.91 5.00
N ASP A 40 20.25 3.84 5.85
CA ASP A 40 19.02 3.77 6.65
C ASP A 40 17.73 3.79 5.81
N ARG A 41 17.85 3.78 4.48
CA ARG A 41 16.72 3.73 3.53
C ARG A 41 16.68 2.38 2.82
N VAL A 42 15.48 1.81 2.75
CA VAL A 42 15.24 0.55 2.04
C VAL A 42 14.89 0.85 0.57
N PRO A 43 15.72 0.46 -0.41
CA PRO A 43 15.43 0.75 -1.82
C PRO A 43 14.14 0.08 -2.28
N ILE A 44 13.38 0.78 -3.12
CA ILE A 44 12.18 0.24 -3.78
C ILE A 44 12.49 -0.05 -5.25
N LEU A 45 12.22 -1.28 -5.69
CA LEU A 45 12.27 -1.67 -7.09
C LEU A 45 10.85 -1.70 -7.67
N LEU A 46 10.58 -0.82 -8.62
CA LEU A 46 9.42 -0.90 -9.52
C LEU A 46 9.84 -1.64 -10.78
N GLN A 47 9.18 -2.77 -11.07
CA GLN A 47 9.34 -3.46 -12.34
C GLN A 47 8.09 -3.27 -13.17
N ALA A 48 8.19 -2.45 -14.22
CA ALA A 48 7.14 -2.28 -15.20
C ALA A 48 7.11 -3.50 -16.13
N SER A 49 5.92 -4.08 -16.33
CA SER A 49 5.75 -5.25 -17.20
C SER A 49 4.45 -5.15 -17.98
N PHE A 50 4.54 -5.42 -19.28
CA PHE A 50 3.40 -5.63 -20.17
C PHE A 50 2.91 -7.09 -20.12
N VAL A 51 3.79 -8.01 -19.69
CA VAL A 51 3.52 -9.46 -19.70
C VAL A 51 3.11 -9.91 -18.32
N GLN A 52 2.07 -10.74 -18.28
CA GLN A 52 1.52 -11.32 -17.07
C GLN A 52 2.54 -12.29 -16.46
N LEU A 53 3.36 -11.80 -15.53
CA LEU A 53 4.14 -12.67 -14.65
C LEU A 53 3.14 -13.48 -13.79
N THR A 54 3.46 -14.74 -13.48
CA THR A 54 2.62 -15.59 -12.62
C THR A 54 2.31 -14.84 -11.32
N LYS A 55 1.07 -14.34 -11.23
CA LYS A 55 0.67 -13.44 -10.15
C LYS A 55 0.75 -14.20 -8.83
N ARG A 56 1.67 -13.81 -7.96
CA ARG A 56 1.45 -14.04 -6.52
C ARG A 56 0.22 -13.18 -6.19
N LEU A 57 -0.90 -13.80 -5.82
CA LEU A 57 -2.11 -13.08 -5.43
C LEU A 57 -1.74 -12.10 -4.33
N PHE A 58 -1.61 -10.82 -4.71
CA PHE A 58 -1.36 -9.76 -3.77
C PHE A 58 -2.64 -9.64 -2.96
N HIS A 59 -2.66 -10.25 -1.78
CA HIS A 59 -3.71 -9.99 -0.82
C HIS A 59 -3.50 -8.55 -0.38
N HIS A 60 -4.24 -7.63 -0.99
CA HIS A 60 -4.31 -6.26 -0.51
C HIS A 60 -4.83 -6.33 0.92
N ARG A 61 -3.91 -6.25 1.88
CA ARG A 61 -4.29 -6.13 3.28
C ARG A 61 -4.83 -4.72 3.43
N PHE A 62 -6.10 -4.62 3.75
CA PHE A 62 -6.70 -3.35 4.13
C PHE A 62 -5.86 -2.71 5.24
N GLN A 63 -5.44 -1.47 5.03
CA GLN A 63 -4.76 -0.66 6.03
C GLN A 63 -5.59 0.60 6.26
N PHE A 64 -5.86 0.90 7.52
CA PHE A 64 -6.59 2.10 7.88
C PHE A 64 -5.66 3.32 7.80
N GLU A 65 -6.03 4.33 7.02
CA GLU A 65 -5.26 5.58 6.91
C GLU A 65 -5.72 6.58 7.97
N ALA A 66 -4.78 7.16 8.72
CA ALA A 66 -5.08 8.16 9.75
C ALA A 66 -5.84 9.39 9.21
N TYR A 67 -5.66 9.71 7.92
CA TYR A 67 -6.40 10.77 7.24
C TYR A 67 -7.91 10.55 7.24
N TRP A 68 -8.37 9.29 7.24
CA TRP A 68 -9.80 9.00 7.27
C TRP A 68 -10.49 9.53 8.52
N LEU A 69 -9.79 9.65 9.66
CA LEU A 69 -10.35 10.28 10.86
C LEU A 69 -10.73 11.75 10.66
N GLN A 70 -10.12 12.42 9.69
CA GLN A 70 -10.42 13.82 9.36
C GLN A 70 -11.54 13.93 8.32
N HIS A 71 -11.91 12.84 7.65
CA HIS A 71 -12.96 12.83 6.65
C HIS A 71 -14.34 12.85 7.35
N GLY A 72 -15.17 13.84 7.02
CA GLY A 72 -16.45 14.06 7.72
C GLY A 72 -17.42 12.87 7.69
N GLU A 73 -17.28 11.99 6.68
CA GLU A 73 -18.14 10.81 6.53
C GLU A 73 -17.61 9.55 7.26
N CYS A 74 -16.37 9.56 7.75
CA CYS A 74 -15.73 8.37 8.32
C CYS A 74 -16.54 7.79 9.49
N ASP A 75 -17.00 8.63 10.41
CA ASP A 75 -17.79 8.19 11.57
C ASP A 75 -19.12 7.53 11.14
N GLY A 76 -19.80 8.09 10.14
CA GLY A 76 -21.05 7.54 9.61
C GLY A 76 -20.85 6.19 8.95
N VAL A 77 -19.80 6.04 8.13
CA VAL A 77 -19.48 4.77 7.45
C VAL A 77 -19.17 3.67 8.47
N VAL A 78 -18.37 3.96 9.50
CA VAL A 78 -18.01 2.98 10.54
C VAL A 78 -19.24 2.55 11.34
N LYS A 79 -20.07 3.51 11.78
CA LYS A 79 -21.31 3.22 12.53
C LYS A 79 -22.29 2.36 11.74
N ASN A 80 -22.48 2.70 10.46
CA ASN A 80 -23.37 1.94 9.58
C ASN A 80 -22.87 0.51 9.35
N ALA A 81 -21.56 0.35 9.14
CA ALA A 81 -20.96 -0.97 8.97
C ALA A 81 -21.10 -1.83 10.24
N TRP A 82 -20.90 -1.26 11.43
CA TRP A 82 -21.08 -1.99 12.70
C TRP A 82 -22.53 -2.29 13.05
N ALA A 83 -23.48 -1.50 12.55
CA ALA A 83 -24.92 -1.76 12.72
C ALA A 83 -25.44 -2.83 11.75
N THR A 84 -24.64 -3.28 10.80
CA THR A 84 -25.02 -4.32 9.85
C THR A 84 -24.79 -5.69 10.49
N ASP A 85 -25.85 -6.50 10.59
CA ASP A 85 -25.71 -7.90 11.00
C ASP A 85 -24.92 -8.68 9.93
N VAL A 86 -23.72 -9.13 10.29
CA VAL A 86 -22.89 -9.95 9.43
C VAL A 86 -23.16 -11.41 9.78
N VAL A 87 -23.88 -12.12 8.92
CA VAL A 87 -23.98 -13.59 8.99
C VAL A 87 -22.66 -14.16 8.48
N GLY A 88 -21.90 -14.75 9.39
CA GLY A 88 -20.62 -15.42 9.12
C GLY A 88 -20.78 -16.77 8.41
#